data_AF-A0A9N7QB99-F1
#
_entry.id   AF-A0A9N7QB99-F1
#
_cell.length_a   1.000
_cell.length_b   1.000
_cell.length_c   1.000
_cell.angle_alpha   90.00
_cell.angle_beta   90.00
_cell.angle_gamma   90.00
#
_symmetry.space_group_name_H-M   'P 1'
#
loop_
_entity.id
_entity.type
_entity.pdbx_description
1 polymer ?
#
loop_
_entity_poly.entity_id
_entity_poly.type
_entity_poly.pdbx_seq_one_letter_code
_entity_poly.pdbx_strand_id
1 'polypeptide(L)'
;SCCIANWYWNNPFSSLYNFKKEGNSMLGYKHTKQAIEKMKLRFANKSNHPMFGKKHSESVLSLISKPGKLNPMFGKTHNENTKNLISIKQSIRPLGLYDENNNLIEKYSNQVKLAIKFNVHKTTISRYIKSGKLFKGKFYIKEIKS
;
A
#
# COMPACT_ATOMS: atom_id res chain seq x y z
N SER A 1 -47.45 5.69 9.74
CA SER A 1 -46.65 5.41 10.94
C SER A 1 -46.01 4.00 10.98
N CYS A 2 -45.82 3.30 9.84
CA CYS A 2 -45.45 1.87 9.83
C CYS A 2 -43.96 1.57 9.53
N CYS A 3 -43.19 2.51 8.97
CA CYS A 3 -41.84 2.21 8.46
C CYS A 3 -40.75 2.21 9.55
N ILE A 4 -40.90 3.03 10.60
CA ILE A 4 -39.89 3.16 11.67
C ILE A 4 -39.93 1.94 12.60
N ALA A 5 -41.13 1.49 12.99
CA ALA A 5 -41.30 0.30 13.85
C ALA A 5 -40.75 -0.98 13.20
N ASN A 6 -40.90 -1.12 11.88
CA ASN A 6 -40.45 -2.29 11.14
C ASN A 6 -38.92 -2.39 11.06
N TRP A 7 -38.19 -1.26 11.13
CA TRP A 7 -36.72 -1.27 11.12
C TRP A 7 -36.14 -1.77 12.45
N TYR A 8 -36.70 -1.32 13.58
CA TYR A 8 -36.26 -1.72 14.92
C TYR A 8 -36.52 -3.20 15.21
N TRP A 9 -37.61 -3.77 14.67
CA TRP A 9 -37.88 -5.21 14.79
C TRP A 9 -36.85 -6.07 14.06
N ASN A 10 -36.34 -5.57 12.93
CA ASN A 10 -35.35 -6.26 12.11
C ASN A 10 -33.89 -5.97 12.51
N ASN A 11 -33.65 -4.98 13.38
CA ASN A 11 -32.30 -4.57 13.82
C ASN A 11 -32.29 -4.25 15.32
N PRO A 12 -32.38 -5.26 16.20
CA PRO A 12 -32.33 -5.03 17.64
C PRO A 12 -31.02 -4.34 18.04
N PHE A 13 -31.06 -3.49 19.08
CA PHE A 13 -29.86 -2.76 19.49
C PHE A 13 -28.68 -3.69 19.86
N SER A 14 -28.97 -4.91 20.33
CA SER A 14 -27.95 -5.94 20.59
C SER A 14 -27.17 -6.37 19.34
N SER A 15 -27.73 -6.26 18.14
CA SER A 15 -27.03 -6.51 16.87
C SER A 15 -26.26 -5.30 16.35
N LEU A 16 -26.50 -4.11 16.89
CA LEU A 16 -25.84 -2.86 16.52
C LEU A 16 -24.61 -2.64 17.40
N TYR A 17 -23.41 -2.74 16.83
CA TYR A 17 -22.16 -2.63 17.59
C TYR A 17 -21.39 -1.33 17.33
N ASN A 18 -21.72 -0.61 16.26
CA ASN A 18 -21.06 0.63 15.84
C ASN A 18 -21.82 1.90 16.24
N PHE A 19 -22.83 1.79 17.10
CA PHE A 19 -23.68 2.90 17.53
C PHE A 19 -23.65 3.10 19.05
N LYS A 20 -23.81 4.35 19.46
CA LYS A 20 -24.00 4.71 20.87
C LYS A 20 -25.48 4.53 21.23
N LYS A 21 -25.76 3.89 22.38
CA LYS A 21 -27.13 3.61 22.82
C LYS A 21 -27.89 4.88 23.21
N GLU A 22 -27.18 5.81 23.83
CA GLU A 22 -27.72 7.05 24.35
C GLU A 22 -27.40 8.20 23.42
N GLY A 23 -28.39 9.05 23.15
CA GLY A 23 -28.27 10.24 22.30
C GLY A 23 -27.62 11.45 23.01
N ASN A 24 -26.68 11.24 23.92
CA ASN A 24 -25.90 12.31 24.56
C ASN A 24 -24.58 12.57 23.81
N SER A 25 -23.89 13.67 24.14
CA SER A 25 -22.68 14.14 23.45
C SER A 25 -21.68 13.03 23.11
N MET A 26 -21.22 12.97 21.86
CA MET A 26 -20.22 12.00 21.42
C MET A 26 -18.79 12.39 21.79
N LEU A 27 -18.58 13.55 22.44
CA LEU A 27 -17.26 14.00 22.85
C LEU A 27 -16.60 12.97 23.78
N GLY A 28 -15.46 12.43 23.37
CA GLY A 28 -14.70 11.44 24.13
C GLY A 28 -15.21 9.99 24.02
N TYR A 29 -16.33 9.74 23.33
CA TYR A 29 -16.81 8.37 23.13
C TYR A 29 -15.84 7.55 22.27
N LYS A 30 -15.50 6.36 22.76
CA LYS A 30 -14.70 5.37 22.03
C LYS A 30 -15.49 4.07 21.91
N HIS A 31 -15.44 3.46 20.73
CA HIS A 31 -16.01 2.13 20.54
C HIS A 31 -15.32 1.09 21.43
N THR A 32 -16.06 0.08 21.86
CA THR A 32 -15.49 -1.07 22.59
C THR A 32 -14.56 -1.87 21.67
N LYS A 33 -13.60 -2.60 22.25
CA LYS A 33 -12.67 -3.45 21.46
C LYS A 33 -13.42 -4.46 20.59
N GLN A 34 -14.48 -5.07 21.13
CA GLN A 34 -15.35 -6.01 20.41
C GLN A 34 -16.06 -5.36 19.22
N ALA A 35 -16.54 -4.13 19.37
CA ALA A 35 -17.15 -3.39 18.27
C ALA A 35 -16.14 -3.09 17.15
N ILE A 36 -14.93 -2.69 17.52
CA ILE A 36 -13.83 -2.44 16.56
C ILE A 36 -13.48 -3.72 15.79
N GLU A 37 -13.40 -4.86 16.49
CA GLU A 37 -13.12 -6.15 15.87
C GLU A 37 -14.22 -6.56 14.89
N LYS A 38 -15.50 -6.44 15.27
CA LYS A 38 -16.64 -6.68 14.36
C LYS A 38 -16.61 -5.75 13.13
N MET A 39 -16.25 -4.48 13.29
CA MET A 39 -16.09 -3.54 12.17
C MET A 39 -14.99 -4.03 11.21
N LYS A 40 -13.85 -4.47 11.74
CA LYS A 40 -12.75 -5.03 10.93
C LYS A 40 -13.19 -6.31 10.21
N LEU A 41 -13.83 -7.24 10.91
CA LEU A 41 -14.31 -8.51 10.36
C LEU A 41 -15.31 -8.30 9.22
N ARG A 42 -16.22 -7.31 9.34
CA ARG A 42 -17.15 -6.96 8.26
C ARG A 42 -16.41 -6.69 6.95
N PHE A 43 -15.29 -5.95 7.00
CA PHE A 43 -14.50 -5.59 5.83
C PHE A 43 -13.37 -6.59 5.51
N ALA A 44 -13.25 -7.69 6.26
CA ALA A 44 -12.28 -8.76 5.95
C ALA A 44 -12.56 -9.35 4.56
N ASN A 45 -13.84 -9.48 4.20
CA ASN A 45 -14.24 -9.73 2.82
C ASN A 45 -14.49 -8.40 2.10
N LYS A 46 -13.75 -8.16 1.01
CA LYS A 46 -13.86 -6.95 0.18
C LYS A 46 -15.27 -6.77 -0.40
N SER A 47 -16.01 -7.85 -0.65
CA SER A 47 -17.37 -7.79 -1.21
C SER A 47 -18.38 -7.11 -0.28
N ASN A 48 -18.11 -7.10 1.03
CA ASN A 48 -18.98 -6.48 2.03
C ASN A 48 -18.86 -4.95 2.06
N HIS A 49 -17.89 -4.39 1.34
CA HIS A 49 -17.76 -2.94 1.23
C HIS A 49 -18.96 -2.37 0.47
N PRO A 50 -19.65 -1.32 0.97
CA PRO A 50 -20.88 -0.79 0.34
C PRO A 50 -20.65 -0.19 -1.06
N MET A 51 -19.39 0.12 -1.38
CA MET A 51 -18.95 0.55 -2.71
C MET A 51 -18.28 -0.55 -3.53
N PHE A 52 -18.29 -1.80 -3.08
CA PHE A 52 -17.77 -2.91 -3.87
C PHE A 52 -18.56 -3.06 -5.17
N GLY A 53 -17.85 -3.24 -6.28
CA GLY A 53 -18.45 -3.37 -7.62
C GLY A 53 -19.04 -2.08 -8.20
N LYS A 54 -19.21 -1.02 -7.42
CA LYS A 54 -19.70 0.28 -7.91
C LYS A 54 -18.56 1.02 -8.62
N LYS A 55 -18.82 1.45 -9.86
CA LYS A 55 -17.90 2.28 -10.65
C LYS A 55 -18.61 3.56 -11.08
N HIS A 56 -17.89 4.66 -11.12
CA HIS A 56 -18.40 5.88 -11.75
C HIS A 56 -18.41 5.70 -13.27
N SER A 57 -19.38 6.32 -13.95
CA SER A 57 -19.34 6.48 -15.39
C SER A 57 -18.22 7.44 -15.79
N GLU A 58 -17.75 7.35 -17.04
CA GLU A 58 -16.72 8.24 -17.56
C GLU A 58 -17.13 9.73 -17.46
N SER A 59 -18.41 10.03 -17.69
CA SER A 59 -18.98 11.37 -17.52
C SER A 59 -18.90 11.91 -16.09
N VAL A 60 -18.99 11.04 -15.09
CA VAL A 60 -18.88 11.44 -13.68
C VAL A 60 -17.40 11.56 -13.29
N LEU A 61 -16.55 10.67 -13.79
CA LEU A 61 -15.11 10.76 -13.58
C LEU A 61 -14.54 12.06 -14.12
N SER A 62 -14.99 12.52 -15.30
CA SER A 62 -14.53 13.77 -15.88
C SER A 62 -14.89 14.99 -15.01
N LEU A 63 -16.11 15.03 -14.46
CA LEU A 63 -16.58 16.10 -13.56
C LEU A 63 -15.83 16.13 -12.21
N ILE A 64 -15.46 14.97 -11.68
CA ILE A 64 -14.72 14.85 -10.41
C ILE A 64 -13.23 15.11 -10.62
N SER A 65 -12.69 14.76 -11.79
CA SER A 65 -11.29 14.94 -12.13
C SER A 65 -10.90 16.42 -12.17
N LYS A 66 -9.68 16.73 -11.75
CA LYS A 66 -9.08 18.06 -11.85
C LYS A 66 -7.83 18.02 -12.74
N PRO A 67 -7.99 17.82 -14.06
CA PRO A 67 -6.85 17.72 -14.98
C PRO A 67 -6.25 19.10 -15.29
N GLY A 68 -5.00 19.08 -15.79
CA GLY A 68 -4.32 20.28 -16.26
C GLY A 68 -4.24 21.38 -15.19
N LYS A 69 -4.65 22.61 -15.56
CA LYS A 69 -4.60 23.81 -14.70
C LYS A 69 -5.43 23.70 -13.42
N LEU A 70 -6.44 22.84 -13.38
CA LEU A 70 -7.28 22.64 -12.19
C LEU A 70 -6.56 21.80 -11.11
N ASN A 71 -5.49 21.09 -11.47
CA ASN A 71 -4.70 20.35 -10.50
C ASN A 71 -3.98 21.35 -9.57
N PRO A 72 -4.13 21.25 -8.23
CA PRO A 72 -3.43 22.12 -7.29
C PRO A 72 -1.90 22.11 -7.40
N MET A 73 -1.32 21.10 -8.06
CA MET A 73 0.11 20.97 -8.33
C MET A 73 0.52 21.44 -9.74
N PHE A 74 -0.40 21.92 -10.57
CA PHE A 74 -0.07 22.44 -11.89
C PHE A 74 0.88 23.63 -11.79
N GLY A 75 1.98 23.60 -12.56
CA GLY A 75 3.00 24.64 -12.56
C GLY A 75 3.91 24.67 -11.32
N LYS A 76 3.68 23.82 -10.31
CA LYS A 76 4.54 23.73 -9.12
C LYS A 76 5.69 22.75 -9.38
N THR A 77 6.89 23.13 -8.94
CA THR A 77 8.08 22.29 -8.99
C THR A 77 8.45 21.82 -7.59
N HIS A 78 8.99 20.60 -7.49
CA HIS A 78 9.53 20.10 -6.23
C HIS A 78 10.87 20.76 -5.93
N ASN A 79 11.13 21.05 -4.65
CA ASN A 79 12.45 21.47 -4.21
C ASN A 79 13.46 20.30 -4.30
N GLU A 80 14.74 20.62 -4.20
CA GLU A 80 15.81 19.63 -4.41
C GLU A 80 15.80 18.54 -3.33
N ASN A 81 15.51 18.90 -2.07
CA ASN A 81 15.39 17.93 -0.98
C ASN A 81 14.28 16.90 -1.24
N THR A 82 13.12 17.33 -1.72
CA THR A 82 11.99 16.47 -2.07
C THR A 82 12.35 15.57 -3.26
N LYS A 83 13.00 16.10 -4.30
CA LYS A 83 13.49 15.27 -5.42
C LYS A 83 14.46 14.20 -4.94
N ASN A 84 15.37 14.54 -4.03
CA ASN A 84 16.31 13.59 -3.44
C ASN A 84 15.60 12.48 -2.66
N LEU A 85 14.61 12.82 -1.83
CA LEU A 85 13.80 11.83 -1.11
C LEU A 85 13.05 10.89 -2.06
N ILE A 86 12.43 11.44 -3.11
CA ILE A 86 11.76 10.66 -4.15
C ILE A 86 12.76 9.72 -4.84
N SER A 87 13.92 10.23 -5.24
CA SER A 87 15.00 9.46 -5.89
C SER A 87 15.49 8.31 -4.99
N ILE A 88 15.79 8.60 -3.73
CA ILE A 88 16.19 7.60 -2.74
C ILE A 88 15.13 6.50 -2.68
N LYS A 89 13.85 6.86 -2.50
CA LYS A 89 12.77 5.88 -2.35
C LYS A 89 12.55 5.04 -3.60
N GLN A 90 12.62 5.63 -4.79
CA GLN A 90 12.52 4.89 -6.06
C GLN A 90 13.73 3.97 -6.31
N SER A 91 14.90 4.37 -5.81
CA SER A 91 16.15 3.62 -5.99
C SER A 91 16.30 2.43 -5.04
N ILE A 92 15.52 2.37 -3.95
CA ILE A 92 15.57 1.25 -3.01
C ILE A 92 14.98 0.02 -3.71
N ARG A 93 15.88 -0.88 -4.09
CA ARG A 93 15.59 -2.22 -4.62
C ARG A 93 16.52 -3.18 -3.90
N PRO A 94 16.08 -3.78 -2.79
CA PRO A 94 16.96 -4.59 -1.97
C PRO A 94 17.35 -5.86 -2.73
N LEU A 95 18.64 -6.18 -2.69
CA LEU A 95 19.24 -7.33 -3.35
C LEU A 95 19.91 -8.21 -2.31
N GLY A 96 19.82 -9.52 -2.51
CA GLY A 96 20.58 -10.52 -1.77
C GLY A 96 21.68 -11.13 -2.63
N LEU A 97 22.85 -11.34 -2.02
CA LEU A 97 23.86 -12.27 -2.51
C LEU A 97 23.61 -13.64 -1.90
N TYR A 98 23.57 -14.66 -2.74
CA TYR A 98 23.32 -16.04 -2.35
C TYR A 98 24.49 -16.92 -2.77
N ASP A 99 24.81 -17.93 -1.96
CA ASP A 99 25.73 -19.00 -2.35
C ASP A 99 25.07 -19.97 -3.35
N GLU A 100 25.80 -21.02 -3.74
CA GLU A 100 25.30 -22.08 -4.60
C GLU A 100 24.13 -22.87 -3.97
N ASN A 101 24.09 -22.94 -2.64
CA ASN A 101 23.05 -23.60 -1.86
C ASN A 101 21.82 -22.71 -1.58
N ASN A 102 21.78 -21.49 -2.15
CA ASN A 102 20.77 -20.46 -1.91
C ASN A 102 20.68 -19.93 -0.47
N ASN A 103 21.74 -20.05 0.33
CA ASN A 103 21.87 -19.35 1.59
C ASN A 103 22.20 -17.88 1.34
N LEU A 104 21.51 -16.99 2.06
CA LEU A 104 21.73 -15.56 1.95
C LEU A 104 23.02 -15.17 2.69
N ILE A 105 23.98 -14.63 1.95
CA ILE A 105 25.27 -14.18 2.47
C ILE A 105 25.15 -12.72 2.94
N GLU A 106 24.68 -11.85 2.05
CA GLU A 106 24.70 -10.41 2.30
C GLU A 106 23.54 -9.69 1.62
N LYS A 107 23.08 -8.59 2.24
CA LYS A 107 21.98 -7.76 1.74
C LYS A 107 22.49 -6.38 1.32
N TYR A 108 21.99 -5.89 0.21
CA TYR A 108 22.30 -4.57 -0.34
C TYR A 108 21.02 -3.80 -0.57
N SER A 109 21.05 -2.48 -0.32
CA SER A 109 19.85 -1.63 -0.51
C SER A 109 19.52 -1.33 -1.98
N ASN A 110 20.52 -1.39 -2.86
CA ASN A 110 20.43 -1.05 -4.29
C ASN A 110 21.55 -1.74 -5.08
N GLN A 111 21.30 -2.05 -6.35
CA GLN A 111 22.29 -2.55 -7.32
C GLN A 111 23.55 -1.69 -7.42
N VAL A 112 23.44 -0.37 -7.24
CA VAL A 112 24.61 0.53 -7.33
C VAL A 112 25.62 0.25 -6.22
N LYS A 113 25.17 -0.02 -4.99
CA LYS A 113 26.07 -0.34 -3.87
C LYS A 113 26.81 -1.66 -4.11
N LEU A 114 26.08 -2.67 -4.61
CA LEU A 114 26.66 -3.95 -5.01
C LEU A 114 27.69 -3.76 -6.13
N ALA A 115 27.35 -2.96 -7.14
CA ALA A 115 28.21 -2.67 -8.28
C ALA A 115 29.54 -2.01 -7.85
N ILE A 116 29.49 -1.03 -6.94
CA ILE A 116 30.67 -0.38 -6.36
C ILE A 116 31.55 -1.39 -5.62
N LYS A 117 30.95 -2.26 -4.79
CA LYS A 117 31.68 -3.28 -4.03
C LYS A 117 32.50 -4.22 -4.91
N PHE A 118 31.94 -4.63 -6.05
CA PHE A 118 32.60 -5.55 -6.99
C PHE A 118 33.38 -4.86 -8.11
N ASN A 119 33.41 -3.52 -8.10
CA ASN A 119 33.97 -2.66 -9.14
C ASN A 119 33.45 -3.02 -10.54
N VAL A 120 32.14 -3.19 -10.68
CA VAL A 120 31.46 -3.49 -11.95
C VAL A 120 30.45 -2.41 -12.27
N HIS A 121 30.08 -2.26 -13.54
CA HIS A 121 28.99 -1.38 -13.91
C HIS A 121 27.63 -1.95 -13.45
N LYS A 122 26.71 -1.09 -13.01
CA LYS A 122 25.37 -1.49 -12.50
C LYS A 122 24.58 -2.36 -13.49
N THR A 123 24.77 -2.16 -14.81
CA THR A 123 24.10 -2.95 -15.85
C THR A 123 24.53 -4.41 -15.85
N THR A 124 25.76 -4.70 -15.42
CA THR A 124 26.25 -6.07 -15.27
C THR A 124 25.43 -6.77 -14.20
N ILE A 125 25.26 -6.15 -13.03
CA ILE A 125 24.40 -6.68 -11.96
C ILE A 125 22.98 -6.94 -12.48
N SER A 126 22.35 -5.98 -13.17
CA SER A 126 21.01 -6.16 -13.73
C SER A 126 20.95 -7.32 -14.75
N ARG A 127 21.99 -7.53 -15.54
CA ARG A 127 22.10 -8.64 -16.50
C ARG A 127 22.17 -9.99 -15.79
N TYR A 128 22.94 -10.09 -14.70
CA TYR A 128 23.06 -11.32 -13.91
C TYR A 128 21.76 -11.63 -13.17
N ILE A 129 21.06 -10.62 -12.64
CA ILE A 129 19.72 -10.79 -12.06
C ILE A 129 18.75 -11.37 -13.08
N LYS A 130 18.70 -10.81 -14.31
CA LYS A 130 17.80 -11.28 -15.38
C LYS A 130 18.17 -12.66 -15.90
N SER A 131 19.45 -12.93 -16.06
CA SER A 131 19.92 -14.21 -16.62
C SER A 131 19.92 -15.34 -15.59
N GLY A 132 19.87 -15.03 -14.29
CA GLY A 132 19.92 -16.03 -13.22
C GLY A 132 21.24 -16.80 -13.16
N LYS A 133 22.30 -16.31 -13.82
CA LYS A 133 23.60 -16.97 -13.89
C LYS A 133 24.48 -16.65 -12.67
N LEU A 134 25.49 -17.49 -12.47
CA LEU A 134 26.49 -17.31 -11.42
C LEU A 134 27.34 -16.05 -11.68
N PHE A 135 27.23 -15.06 -10.81
CA PHE A 135 28.05 -13.86 -10.83
C PHE A 135 29.46 -14.17 -10.34
N LYS A 136 30.47 -13.84 -11.16
CA LYS A 136 31.90 -14.16 -10.95
C LYS A 136 32.18 -15.64 -10.60
N GLY A 137 31.30 -16.55 -11.02
CA GLY A 137 31.44 -17.98 -10.73
C GLY A 137 31.27 -18.34 -9.24
N LYS A 138 30.67 -17.48 -8.41
CA LYS A 138 30.58 -17.70 -6.95
C LYS A 138 29.21 -17.43 -6.33
N PHE A 139 28.46 -16.47 -6.88
CA PHE A 139 27.26 -15.95 -6.20
C PHE A 139 26.06 -15.86 -7.14
N TYR A 140 24.86 -16.08 -6.60
CA TYR A 140 23.62 -15.66 -7.24
C TYR A 140 23.17 -14.30 -6.70
N ILE A 141 22.60 -13.48 -7.56
CA ILE A 141 22.04 -12.18 -7.20
C ILE A 141 20.54 -12.22 -7.43
N LYS A 142 19.74 -11.99 -6.38
CA LYS A 142 18.27 -11.99 -6.47
C LYS A 142 17.69 -10.78 -5.75
N GLU A 143 16.54 -10.30 -6.23
CA GLU A 143 15.76 -9.26 -5.55
C GLU A 143 15.06 -9.84 -4.32
N ILE A 144 15.15 -9.11 -3.20
CA ILE A 144 14.42 -9.43 -1.98
C ILE A 144 13.06 -8.75 -2.11
N LYS A 145 11.99 -9.54 -2.23
CA LYS A 145 10.64 -8.98 -2.20
C LYS A 145 10.36 -8.45 -0.78
N SER A 146 10.03 -7.16 -0.70
CA SER A 146 9.55 -6.53 0.53
C SER A 146 8.10 -6.87 0.80
#